data_AF-A0A354H1K1-F1
#
_entry.id   AF-A0A354H1K1-F1
#
_cell.length_a   1.000
_cell.length_b   1.000
_cell.length_c   1.000
_cell.angle_alpha   90.00
_cell.angle_beta   90.00
_cell.angle_gamma   90.00
#
_symmetry.space_group_name_H-M   'P 1'
#
loop_
_entity.id
_entity.type
_entity.pdbx_description
1 polymer ?
#
loop_
_entity_poly.entity_id
_entity_poly.type
_entity_poly.pdbx_seq_one_letter_code
_entity_poly.pdbx_strand_id
1 'polypeptide(L)'
;AEESGVTFEMGMIRNHYIGRTFIQPTQLMRDFGVRVKLNPVRELLAGKKVMIVEDSIIRGTTSRNRVQNLRGIGMQEIHMAVSCPPTLYPCPYGIDFSSKGELIAAKKENEKAIAEFIGLDSMHYLTVDGMIKATGLSKDCFCLACFNGKYPIAPPEKIDKFCMELK
;
A
#
# COMPACT_ATOMS: atom_id res chain seq x y z
N ALA A 1 -10.53 -14.47 2.56
CA ALA A 1 -10.30 -15.71 3.32
C ALA A 1 -11.53 -16.60 3.24
N GLU A 2 -12.66 -16.16 3.77
CA GLU A 2 -13.95 -16.88 3.68
C GLU A 2 -14.31 -17.22 2.22
N GLU A 3 -14.40 -16.20 1.35
CA GLU A 3 -14.72 -16.40 -0.08
C GLU A 3 -13.73 -17.32 -0.80
N SER A 4 -12.44 -17.21 -0.49
CA SER A 4 -11.38 -17.96 -1.17
C SER A 4 -11.13 -19.35 -0.58
N GLY A 5 -11.76 -19.69 0.55
CA GLY A 5 -11.47 -20.91 1.33
C GLY A 5 -10.05 -20.98 1.89
N VAL A 6 -9.27 -19.89 1.84
CA VAL A 6 -7.89 -19.85 2.34
C VAL A 6 -7.91 -19.44 3.81
N THR A 7 -7.25 -20.23 4.66
CA THR A 7 -7.15 -19.96 6.10
C THR A 7 -6.58 -18.57 6.36
N PHE A 8 -7.32 -17.78 7.13
CA PHE A 8 -6.82 -16.52 7.65
C PHE A 8 -5.97 -16.78 8.90
N GLU A 9 -4.77 -16.21 8.93
CA GLU A 9 -3.84 -16.34 10.04
C GLU A 9 -3.23 -14.98 10.38
N MET A 10 -3.00 -14.73 11.67
CA MET A 10 -2.28 -13.56 12.14
C MET A 10 -0.77 -13.76 11.99
N GLY A 11 -0.30 -13.84 10.74
CA GLY A 11 1.11 -14.06 10.41
C GLY A 11 2.04 -12.90 10.79
N MET A 12 1.47 -11.73 11.12
CA MET A 12 2.18 -10.53 11.53
C MET A 12 1.57 -9.97 12.81
N ILE A 13 2.40 -9.72 13.82
CA ILE A 13 1.99 -9.12 15.10
C ILE A 13 2.43 -7.67 15.13
N ARG A 14 1.46 -6.76 15.30
CA ARG A 14 1.72 -5.34 15.49
C ARG A 14 2.26 -5.10 16.90
N ASN A 15 3.37 -4.38 17.00
CA ASN A 15 3.84 -3.90 18.28
C ASN A 15 3.05 -2.64 18.68
N HIS A 16 2.29 -2.74 19.77
CA HIS A 16 1.46 -1.65 20.29
C HIS A 16 2.24 -0.61 21.09
N TYR A 17 3.47 -0.90 21.50
CA TYR A 17 4.29 -0.07 22.39
C TYR A 17 5.33 0.77 21.64
N ILE A 18 5.29 0.78 20.31
CA ILE A 18 6.24 1.54 19.51
C ILE A 18 5.72 2.95 19.23
N GLY A 19 6.48 3.95 19.69
CA GLY A 19 6.20 5.37 19.44
C GLY A 19 6.56 5.82 18.01
N ARG A 20 6.45 7.13 17.75
CA ARG A 20 6.84 7.73 16.48
C ARG A 20 8.37 7.58 16.30
N THR A 21 8.79 6.88 15.26
CA THR A 21 10.21 6.64 14.91
C THR A 21 10.92 7.86 14.29
N PHE A 22 10.37 9.07 14.45
CA PHE A 22 10.73 10.26 13.67
C PHE A 22 12.04 10.94 14.12
N ILE A 23 12.49 10.73 15.37
CA ILE A 23 13.73 11.31 15.91
C ILE A 23 14.69 10.17 16.23
N GLN A 24 15.25 9.53 15.19
CA GLN A 24 16.25 8.49 15.34
C GLN A 24 17.53 8.94 14.61
N PRO A 25 18.70 9.07 15.29
CA PRO A 25 19.89 9.73 14.75
C PRO A 25 20.48 9.09 13.50
N THR A 26 20.25 7.79 13.28
CA THR A 26 20.89 7.02 12.21
C THR A 26 19.86 6.28 11.37
N GLN A 27 20.21 5.98 10.11
CA GLN A 27 19.37 5.21 9.20
C GLN A 27 19.15 3.78 9.73
N LEU A 28 20.19 3.15 10.29
CA LEU A 28 20.12 1.83 10.93
C LEU A 28 19.05 1.78 12.04
N MET A 29 19.00 2.82 12.88
CA MET A 29 18.01 2.93 13.94
C MET A 29 16.58 3.13 13.40
N ARG A 30 16.42 3.87 12.30
CA ARG A 30 15.13 3.97 11.59
C ARG A 30 14.68 2.63 11.00
N ASP A 31 15.59 1.91 10.36
CA ASP A 31 15.30 0.61 9.76
C ASP A 31 14.93 -0.42 10.85
N PHE A 32 15.59 -0.37 12.01
CA PHE A 32 15.21 -1.14 13.19
C PHE A 32 13.81 -0.76 13.70
N GLY A 33 13.52 0.54 13.81
CA GLY A 33 12.20 1.04 14.21
C GLY A 33 11.07 0.60 13.28
N VAL A 34 11.32 0.42 11.98
CA VAL A 34 10.34 -0.16 11.04
C VAL A 34 10.14 -1.65 11.30
N ARG A 35 11.22 -2.40 11.56
CA ARG A 35 11.16 -3.85 11.87
C ARG A 35 10.41 -4.14 13.17
N VAL A 36 10.55 -3.29 14.19
CA VAL A 36 9.89 -3.48 15.49
C VAL A 36 8.37 -3.28 15.39
N LYS A 37 7.86 -2.51 14.42
CA LYS A 37 6.42 -2.22 14.28
C LYS A 37 5.59 -3.46 13.98
N LEU A 38 6.13 -4.37 13.17
CA LEU A 38 5.41 -5.56 12.71
C LEU A 38 6.36 -6.74 12.72
N ASN A 39 6.06 -7.70 13.58
CA ASN A 39 6.90 -8.87 13.82
C ASN A 39 6.26 -10.09 13.15
N PRO A 40 6.98 -10.78 12.25
CA PRO A 40 6.46 -11.97 11.59
C PRO A 40 6.48 -13.18 12.53
N VAL A 41 5.43 -13.99 12.48
CA VAL A 41 5.34 -15.28 13.19
C VAL A 41 5.94 -16.34 12.28
N ARG A 42 7.23 -16.67 12.48
CA ARG A 42 8.00 -17.55 11.57
C ARG A 42 7.33 -18.90 11.36
N GLU A 43 6.80 -19.49 12.41
CA GLU A 43 6.17 -20.82 12.42
C GLU A 43 4.91 -20.86 11.54
N LEU A 44 4.21 -19.73 11.39
CA LEU A 44 3.02 -19.63 10.53
C LEU A 44 3.39 -19.39 9.06
N LEU A 45 4.57 -18.83 8.78
CA LEU A 45 4.93 -18.32 7.45
C LEU A 45 5.94 -19.20 6.70
N ALA A 46 6.89 -19.82 7.40
CA ALA A 46 7.98 -20.57 6.79
C ALA A 46 7.45 -21.74 5.94
N GLY A 47 7.98 -21.90 4.73
CA GLY A 47 7.61 -22.94 3.78
C GLY A 47 6.22 -22.82 3.16
N LYS A 48 5.45 -21.76 3.47
CA LYS A 48 4.09 -21.57 2.96
C LYS A 48 4.02 -20.65 1.75
N LYS A 49 2.97 -20.82 0.97
CA LYS A 49 2.47 -19.84 0.01
C LYS A 49 1.51 -18.91 0.74
N VAL A 50 1.76 -17.60 0.70
CA VAL A 50 0.99 -16.63 1.49
C VAL A 50 0.50 -15.50 0.60
N MET A 51 -0.76 -15.13 0.82
CA MET A 51 -1.34 -13.91 0.28
C MET A 51 -1.39 -12.85 1.37
N ILE A 52 -0.69 -11.74 1.17
CA ILE A 52 -0.72 -10.57 2.03
C ILE A 52 -1.84 -9.65 1.54
N VAL A 53 -2.69 -9.17 2.45
CA VAL A 53 -3.65 -8.11 2.14
C VAL A 53 -3.10 -6.78 2.66
N GLU A 54 -2.90 -5.81 1.75
CA GLU A 54 -2.47 -4.45 2.10
C GLU A 54 -3.59 -3.46 1.78
N ASP A 55 -3.61 -2.35 2.52
CA ASP A 55 -4.60 -1.30 2.32
C ASP A 55 -4.37 -0.57 0.99
N SER A 56 -3.13 -0.14 0.76
CA SER A 56 -2.72 0.66 -0.39
C SER A 56 -1.22 0.51 -0.69
N ILE A 57 -0.82 0.88 -1.92
CA ILE A 57 0.60 0.99 -2.30
C ILE A 57 0.84 2.35 -2.97
N ILE A 58 1.57 3.22 -2.26
CA ILE A 58 1.89 4.58 -2.76
C ILE A 58 3.26 4.60 -3.43
N ARG A 59 4.35 4.52 -2.64
CA ARG A 59 5.74 4.50 -3.17
C ARG A 59 6.28 3.07 -3.38
N GLY A 60 5.64 2.07 -2.78
CA GLY A 60 6.06 0.67 -2.80
C GLY A 60 7.32 0.33 -1.98
N THR A 61 8.09 1.31 -1.50
CA THR A 61 9.33 1.06 -0.74
C THR A 61 9.09 0.34 0.59
N THR A 62 8.03 0.69 1.32
CA THR A 62 7.64 0.00 2.56
C THR A 62 7.31 -1.47 2.30
N SER A 63 6.47 -1.75 1.30
CA SER A 63 6.10 -3.10 0.91
C SER A 63 7.33 -3.90 0.46
N ARG A 64 8.21 -3.29 -0.35
CA ARG A 64 9.46 -3.92 -0.81
C ARG A 64 10.35 -4.35 0.36
N ASN A 65 10.63 -3.45 1.30
CA ASN A 65 11.45 -3.76 2.46
C ASN A 65 10.82 -4.88 3.32
N ARG A 66 9.48 -4.90 3.45
CA ARG A 66 8.77 -5.95 4.19
C ARG A 66 8.88 -7.30 3.48
N VAL A 67 8.60 -7.34 2.19
CA VAL A 67 8.65 -8.58 1.40
C VAL A 67 10.06 -9.16 1.37
N GLN A 68 11.10 -8.33 1.27
CA GLN A 68 12.49 -8.79 1.38
C GLN A 68 12.78 -9.46 2.73
N ASN A 69 12.32 -8.88 3.85
CA ASN A 69 12.48 -9.49 5.17
C ASN A 69 11.71 -10.82 5.27
N LEU A 70 10.49 -10.87 4.73
CA LEU A 70 9.65 -12.07 4.72
C LEU A 70 10.24 -13.20 3.87
N ARG A 71 10.86 -12.89 2.72
CA ARG A 71 11.61 -13.88 1.93
C ARG A 71 12.74 -14.52 2.75
N GLY A 72 13.43 -13.73 3.57
CA GLY A 72 14.46 -14.24 4.49
C GLY A 72 13.96 -15.21 5.56
N ILE A 73 12.65 -15.34 5.74
CA ILE A 73 12.02 -16.31 6.67
C ILE A 73 11.87 -17.70 6.03
N GLY A 74 11.98 -17.78 4.70
CA GLY A 74 11.84 -19.03 3.94
C GLY A 74 10.42 -19.29 3.45
N MET A 75 9.65 -18.24 3.14
CA MET A 75 8.32 -18.38 2.52
C MET A 75 8.47 -18.87 1.07
N GLN A 76 7.58 -19.77 0.63
CA GLN A 76 7.63 -20.36 -0.70
C GLN A 76 7.19 -19.36 -1.77
N GLU A 77 5.98 -18.82 -1.63
CA GLU A 77 5.41 -17.80 -2.52
C GLU A 77 4.78 -16.69 -1.69
N ILE A 78 4.90 -15.46 -2.19
CA ILE A 78 4.35 -14.25 -1.57
C ILE A 78 3.54 -13.52 -2.65
N HIS A 79 2.23 -13.54 -2.48
CA HIS A 79 1.27 -12.81 -3.29
C HIS A 79 0.72 -11.62 -2.51
N MET A 80 0.22 -10.60 -3.20
CA MET A 80 -0.39 -9.44 -2.55
C MET A 80 -1.75 -9.08 -3.16
N ALA A 81 -2.76 -8.90 -2.32
CA ALA A 81 -4.03 -8.30 -2.70
C ALA A 81 -4.12 -6.91 -2.07
N VAL A 82 -4.34 -5.88 -2.87
CA VAL A 82 -4.44 -4.50 -2.41
C VAL A 82 -5.90 -4.10 -2.37
N SER A 83 -6.39 -3.69 -1.21
CA SER A 83 -7.82 -3.39 -0.97
C SER A 83 -8.29 -2.05 -1.56
N CYS A 84 -7.47 -1.39 -2.36
CA CYS A 84 -7.82 -0.18 -3.10
C CYS A 84 -7.37 -0.27 -4.57
N PRO A 85 -7.94 0.57 -5.46
CA PRO A 85 -7.42 0.74 -6.81
C PRO A 85 -6.02 1.39 -6.82
N PRO A 86 -5.28 1.28 -7.94
CA PRO A 86 -3.96 1.88 -8.05
C PRO A 86 -4.05 3.42 -7.98
N THR A 87 -3.32 4.02 -7.02
CA THR A 87 -3.23 5.48 -6.90
C THR A 87 -2.32 6.03 -7.99
N LEU A 88 -2.90 6.66 -9.00
CA LEU A 88 -2.21 7.17 -10.19
C LEU A 88 -1.98 8.70 -10.15
N TYR A 89 -2.73 9.41 -9.31
CA TYR A 89 -2.73 10.87 -9.26
C TYR A 89 -2.64 11.38 -7.81
N PRO A 90 -1.93 12.50 -7.58
CA PRO A 90 -1.87 13.14 -6.27
C PRO A 90 -3.23 13.72 -5.87
N CYS A 91 -3.46 13.93 -4.57
CA CYS A 91 -4.70 14.53 -4.08
C CYS A 91 -4.51 16.01 -3.74
N PRO A 92 -5.24 16.94 -4.38
CA PRO A 92 -5.25 18.35 -4.02
C PRO A 92 -6.20 18.66 -2.85
N TYR A 93 -7.02 17.70 -2.42
CA TYR A 93 -8.10 17.90 -1.44
C TYR A 93 -7.71 17.49 -0.01
N GLY A 94 -6.43 17.62 0.34
CA GLY A 94 -5.94 17.45 1.72
C GLY A 94 -5.39 16.07 2.08
N ILE A 95 -5.41 15.08 1.18
CA ILE A 95 -4.68 13.82 1.40
C ILE A 95 -3.22 14.02 0.99
N ASP A 96 -2.30 13.76 1.93
CA ASP A 96 -0.85 13.90 1.77
C ASP A 96 -0.26 12.77 0.91
N PHE A 97 -0.61 12.76 -0.37
CA PHE A 97 0.04 11.90 -1.35
C PHE A 97 1.34 12.52 -1.84
N SER A 98 2.27 11.63 -2.13
CA SER A 98 3.51 11.99 -2.81
C SER A 98 3.21 12.56 -4.20
N SER A 99 4.18 13.26 -4.78
CA SER A 99 4.04 13.77 -6.14
C SER A 99 3.74 12.63 -7.12
N LYS A 100 3.11 12.94 -8.27
CA LYS A 100 2.79 11.92 -9.29
C LYS A 100 4.03 11.09 -9.68
N GLY A 101 5.18 11.76 -9.76
CA GLY A 101 6.49 11.16 -10.01
C GLY A 101 7.07 10.35 -8.84
N GLU A 102 6.31 10.03 -7.80
CA GLU A 102 6.69 9.15 -6.70
C GLU A 102 5.70 8.00 -6.50
N LEU A 103 4.53 8.06 -7.14
CA LEU A 103 3.51 7.02 -7.11
C LEU A 103 3.97 5.84 -7.97
N ILE A 104 4.13 4.66 -7.37
CA ILE A 104 4.65 3.48 -8.07
C ILE A 104 3.71 3.05 -9.21
N ALA A 105 2.39 3.13 -8.97
CA ALA A 105 1.40 2.76 -9.96
C ALA A 105 1.34 3.76 -11.13
N ALA A 106 1.74 5.02 -10.94
CA ALA A 106 1.86 5.98 -12.03
C ALA A 106 3.15 5.80 -12.86
N LYS A 107 4.16 5.13 -12.30
CA LYS A 107 5.46 4.87 -12.95
C LYS A 107 5.55 3.54 -13.67
N LYS A 108 4.77 2.56 -13.21
CA LYS A 108 4.83 1.18 -13.69
C LYS A 108 3.62 0.90 -14.56
N GLU A 109 3.86 0.15 -15.62
CA GLU A 109 2.85 -0.07 -16.67
C GLU A 109 1.69 -0.97 -16.19
N ASN A 110 1.97 -1.91 -15.28
CA ASN A 110 1.00 -2.90 -14.83
C ASN A 110 1.38 -3.52 -13.47
N GLU A 111 0.48 -4.36 -12.95
CA GLU A 111 0.66 -5.09 -11.67
C GLU A 111 1.91 -5.96 -11.64
N LYS A 112 2.29 -6.60 -12.76
CA LYS A 112 3.49 -7.44 -12.86
C LYS A 112 4.75 -6.61 -12.59
N ALA A 113 4.88 -5.45 -13.24
CA ALA A 113 6.03 -4.57 -13.05
C ALA A 113 6.12 -3.99 -11.62
N ILE A 114 4.97 -3.87 -10.92
CA ILE A 114 4.92 -3.46 -9.51
C ILE A 114 5.28 -4.64 -8.60
N ALA A 115 4.76 -5.84 -8.85
CA ALA A 115 5.12 -7.07 -8.13
C ALA A 115 6.63 -7.30 -8.18
N GLU A 116 7.25 -7.21 -9.36
CA GLU A 116 8.69 -7.34 -9.56
C GLU A 116 9.48 -6.29 -8.77
N PHE A 117 9.02 -5.03 -8.76
CA PHE A 117 9.65 -3.97 -7.97
C PHE A 117 9.63 -4.27 -6.46
N ILE A 118 8.52 -4.83 -5.96
CA ILE A 118 8.34 -5.16 -4.55
C ILE A 118 9.04 -6.48 -4.17
N GLY A 119 9.17 -7.44 -5.11
CA GLY A 119 9.71 -8.79 -4.88
C GLY A 119 8.63 -9.86 -4.63
N LEU A 120 7.42 -9.64 -5.15
CA LEU A 120 6.27 -10.54 -5.05
C LEU A 120 6.22 -11.53 -6.22
N ASP A 121 5.57 -12.67 -6.02
CA ASP A 121 5.26 -13.63 -7.11
C ASP A 121 4.10 -13.12 -7.96
N SER A 122 3.07 -12.55 -7.33
CA SER A 122 2.01 -11.82 -8.02
C SER A 122 1.37 -10.76 -7.11
N MET A 123 0.66 -9.82 -7.73
CA MET A 123 -0.19 -8.91 -6.98
C MET A 123 -1.44 -8.53 -7.77
N HIS A 124 -2.50 -8.12 -7.07
CA HIS A 124 -3.72 -7.60 -7.67
C HIS A 124 -4.27 -6.41 -6.88
N TYR A 125 -4.68 -5.36 -7.59
CA TYR A 125 -5.45 -4.25 -7.03
C TYR A 125 -6.94 -4.53 -7.10
N LEU A 126 -7.68 -4.01 -6.12
CA LEU A 126 -9.12 -3.90 -6.20
C LEU A 126 -9.51 -2.97 -7.35
N THR A 127 -10.46 -3.37 -8.19
CA THR A 127 -10.94 -2.50 -9.27
C THR A 127 -11.73 -1.31 -8.70
N VAL A 128 -11.77 -0.18 -9.42
CA VAL A 128 -12.58 0.99 -9.00
C VAL A 128 -14.05 0.61 -8.83
N ASP A 129 -14.60 -0.16 -9.77
CA ASP A 129 -15.99 -0.59 -9.70
C ASP A 129 -16.22 -1.60 -8.56
N GLY A 130 -15.25 -2.48 -8.29
CA GLY A 130 -15.30 -3.40 -7.16
C GLY A 130 -15.29 -2.66 -5.82
N MET A 131 -14.45 -1.63 -5.69
CA MET A 131 -14.41 -0.74 -4.53
C MET A 131 -15.74 -0.02 -4.31
N ILE A 132 -16.30 0.60 -5.36
CA ILE A 132 -17.60 1.28 -5.28
C ILE A 132 -18.70 0.29 -4.89
N LYS A 133 -18.75 -0.87 -5.54
CA LYS A 133 -19.73 -1.93 -5.23
C LYS A 133 -19.68 -2.35 -3.76
N ALA A 134 -18.49 -2.45 -3.18
CA ALA A 134 -18.31 -2.83 -1.77
C ALA A 134 -18.89 -1.79 -0.79
N THR A 135 -19.06 -0.53 -1.20
CA THR A 135 -19.67 0.51 -0.34
C THR A 135 -21.20 0.47 -0.31
N GLY A 136 -21.84 -0.16 -1.30
CA GLY A 136 -23.30 -0.10 -1.47
C GLY A 136 -23.86 1.26 -1.90
N LEU A 137 -23.00 2.24 -2.22
CA LEU A 137 -23.39 3.59 -2.64
C LEU A 137 -23.18 3.80 -4.15
N SER A 138 -23.84 4.83 -4.69
CA SER A 138 -23.64 5.23 -6.09
C SER A 138 -22.23 5.79 -6.31
N LYS A 139 -21.70 5.61 -7.53
CA LYS A 139 -20.42 6.17 -7.97
C LYS A 139 -20.34 7.68 -7.80
N ASP A 140 -21.46 8.38 -7.97
CA ASP A 140 -21.53 9.85 -7.88
C ASP A 140 -21.35 10.38 -6.45
N CYS A 141 -21.40 9.50 -5.44
CA CYS A 141 -21.10 9.85 -4.05
C CYS A 141 -19.60 9.94 -3.76
N PHE A 142 -18.73 9.61 -4.72
CA PHE A 142 -17.28 9.48 -4.47
C PHE A 142 -16.43 10.39 -5.35
N CYS A 143 -15.40 10.97 -4.73
CA CYS A 143 -14.26 11.50 -5.45
C CYS A 143 -13.32 10.35 -5.82
N LEU A 144 -13.13 10.11 -7.13
CA LEU A 144 -12.27 9.06 -7.67
C LEU A 144 -10.98 9.60 -8.31
N ALA A 145 -10.71 10.89 -8.13
CA ALA A 145 -9.67 11.60 -8.86
C ALA A 145 -8.27 11.00 -8.69
N CYS A 146 -7.97 10.45 -7.50
CA CYS A 146 -6.68 9.81 -7.22
C CYS A 146 -6.44 8.55 -8.09
N PHE A 147 -7.51 7.93 -8.61
CA PHE A 147 -7.46 6.73 -9.44
C PHE A 147 -7.63 7.03 -10.92
N ASN A 148 -8.46 8.01 -11.30
CA ASN A 148 -8.84 8.26 -12.69
C ASN A 148 -8.46 9.65 -13.24
N GLY A 149 -7.90 10.52 -12.41
CA GLY A 149 -7.49 11.89 -12.77
C GLY A 149 -8.64 12.86 -13.04
N LYS A 150 -9.90 12.46 -12.81
CA LYS A 150 -11.08 13.31 -12.98
C LYS A 150 -11.40 14.02 -11.67
N TYR A 151 -10.86 15.22 -11.53
CA TYR A 151 -11.05 16.08 -10.37
C TYR A 151 -12.41 16.79 -10.44
N PRO A 152 -13.30 16.62 -9.42
CA PRO A 152 -14.57 17.34 -9.37
C PRO A 152 -14.39 18.87 -9.33
N ILE A 153 -13.32 19.34 -8.67
CA ILE A 153 -12.90 20.74 -8.61
C ILE A 153 -11.51 20.84 -9.22
N ALA A 154 -11.34 21.67 -10.25
CA ALA A 154 -10.08 21.81 -10.95
C ALA A 154 -8.94 22.17 -9.96
N PRO A 155 -7.85 21.38 -9.89
CA PRO A 155 -6.71 21.74 -9.08
C PRO A 155 -5.92 22.89 -9.70
N PRO A 156 -5.14 23.63 -8.90
CA PRO A 156 -4.16 24.57 -9.42
C PRO A 156 -3.07 23.86 -10.25
N GLU A 157 -2.36 24.62 -11.09
CA GLU A 157 -1.29 24.07 -11.97
C GLU A 157 -0.23 23.28 -11.20
N LYS A 158 0.08 23.72 -9.98
CA LYS A 158 0.97 23.01 -9.05
C LYS A 158 0.14 22.39 -7.95
N ILE A 159 0.11 21.06 -7.93
CA ILE A 159 -0.52 20.28 -6.87
C ILE A 159 0.49 20.02 -5.77
N ASP A 160 0.23 20.59 -4.60
CA ASP A 160 0.88 20.25 -3.35
C ASP A 160 -0.17 20.09 -2.24
N LYS A 161 0.26 19.66 -1.05
CA LYS A 161 -0.63 19.40 0.08
C LYS A 161 -1.47 20.62 0.48
N PHE A 162 -0.92 21.82 0.35
CA PHE A 162 -1.49 23.07 0.85
C PHE A 162 -2.09 23.92 -0.28
N CYS A 163 -2.18 23.37 -1.49
CA CYS A 163 -2.55 24.15 -2.68
C CYS A 163 -3.98 24.69 -2.68
N MET A 164 -4.84 24.16 -1.80
CA MET A 164 -6.23 24.61 -1.61
C MET A 164 -6.44 25.32 -0.25
N GLU A 165 -5.40 25.49 0.55
CA GLU A 165 -5.49 26.22 1.83
C GLU A 165 -5.37 27.73 1.61
N LEU A 166 -6.14 28.51 2.38
CA LEU A 166 -6.00 29.97 2.40
C LEU A 166 -4.64 30.31 3.01
N LYS A 167 -3.84 31.10 2.29
CA LYS A 167 -2.58 31.66 2.80
C LYS A 167 -2.82 32.72 3.86
#